data_AF-A0A9D3VF14-F1
#
_entry.id   AF-A0A9D3VF14-F1
#
_cell.length_a   1.000
_cell.length_b   1.000
_cell.length_c   1.000
_cell.angle_alpha   90.00
_cell.angle_beta   90.00
_cell.angle_gamma   90.00
#
_symmetry.space_group_name_H-M   'P 1'
#
loop_
_entity.id
_entity.type
_entity.pdbx_description
1 polymer ?
#
loop_
_entity_poly.entity_id
_entity_poly.type
_entity_poly.pdbx_seq_one_letter_code
_entity_poly.pdbx_strand_id
1 'polypeptide(L)'
;MMKKKLCFPDWIPLLLLCHLQLPTLVCSKHHGNPANDLVEIINQNRTAQKLERLNDSPGLGCMALQYVELCKGNCSGNSAVNCKPPTDDFTEVFAPNCGVELPTIGTITGHIVGCQLKYTEPSLAFANVLVKDKKSLSVLRNKSHSEVGVGLIGFHKGPFFWCVLFSNGGTNSSFVLEDRGEGIKQKKGCYSGSAFPCNAGHRSAMLFNYIITFSYLFISLLNQIWLT
;
A
#
# COMPACT_ATOMS: atom_id res chain seq x y z
N MET A 1 21.52 -57.22 28.21
CA MET A 1 20.60 -57.09 27.06
C MET A 1 20.54 -55.63 26.64
N MET A 2 20.64 -55.38 25.34
CA MET A 2 21.13 -54.14 24.71
C MET A 2 20.29 -52.88 24.96
N LYS A 3 20.92 -51.80 25.45
CA LYS A 3 20.44 -50.44 25.17
C LYS A 3 21.03 -50.00 23.83
N LYS A 4 20.24 -50.14 22.76
CA LYS A 4 20.45 -49.33 21.55
C LYS A 4 19.99 -47.92 21.88
N LYS A 5 20.90 -46.93 21.95
CA LYS A 5 20.54 -45.54 21.74
C LYS A 5 21.38 -45.04 20.57
N LEU A 6 20.68 -44.77 19.47
CA LEU A 6 21.23 -44.28 18.22
C LEU A 6 22.09 -43.05 18.49
N CYS A 7 23.34 -43.08 18.04
CA CYS A 7 24.14 -41.88 17.82
C CYS A 7 23.51 -41.13 16.64
N PHE A 8 22.56 -40.24 16.92
CA PHE A 8 22.31 -39.13 16.02
C PHE A 8 23.22 -38.00 16.49
N PRO A 9 24.17 -37.51 15.66
CA PRO A 9 24.95 -36.35 16.05
C PRO A 9 23.99 -35.19 16.29
N ASP A 10 24.09 -34.56 17.46
CA ASP A 10 23.26 -33.45 17.97
C ASP A 10 23.26 -32.20 17.06
N TRP A 11 23.96 -32.25 15.94
CA TRP A 11 24.20 -31.16 15.00
C TRP A 11 23.21 -31.22 13.82
N ILE A 12 22.55 -32.38 13.61
CA ILE A 12 21.57 -32.58 12.54
C ILE A 12 20.30 -31.72 12.74
N PRO A 13 19.73 -31.55 13.95
CA PRO A 13 18.59 -30.65 14.14
C PRO A 13 18.96 -29.18 13.91
N LEU A 14 20.19 -28.79 14.24
CA LEU A 14 20.69 -27.43 14.10
C LEU A 14 20.92 -27.06 12.62
N LEU A 15 21.47 -27.98 11.82
CA LEU A 15 21.58 -27.79 10.37
C LEU A 15 20.21 -27.78 9.68
N LEU A 16 19.27 -28.62 10.11
CA LEU A 16 17.91 -28.63 9.53
C LEU A 16 17.14 -27.33 9.81
N LEU A 17 17.35 -26.71 10.98
CA LEU A 17 16.74 -25.41 11.31
C LEU A 17 17.33 -24.26 10.48
N CYS A 18 18.64 -24.29 10.21
CA CYS A 18 19.32 -23.29 9.36
C CYS A 18 18.84 -23.33 7.90
N HIS A 19 18.44 -24.49 7.37
CA HIS A 19 17.93 -24.60 6.00
C HIS A 19 16.48 -24.15 5.83
N LEU A 20 15.70 -24.04 6.92
CA LEU A 20 14.31 -23.56 6.85
C LEU A 20 14.19 -22.02 6.88
N GLN A 21 15.31 -21.32 7.02
CA GLN A 21 15.39 -19.86 7.05
C GLN A 21 16.27 -19.34 5.91
N LEU A 22 16.04 -19.78 4.68
CA LEU A 22 16.26 -18.85 3.56
C LEU A 22 15.06 -17.91 3.54
N PRO A 23 15.13 -16.69 4.10
CA PRO A 23 14.27 -15.65 3.58
C PRO A 23 14.65 -15.57 2.10
N THR A 24 13.74 -15.96 1.22
CA THR A 24 13.77 -15.43 -0.14
C THR A 24 13.84 -13.92 0.06
N LEU A 25 15.00 -13.36 -0.21
CA LEU A 25 15.22 -11.93 -0.25
C LEU A 25 14.47 -11.45 -1.50
N VAL A 26 13.14 -11.50 -1.44
CA VAL A 26 12.29 -10.75 -2.35
C VAL A 26 12.65 -9.33 -2.00
N CYS A 27 13.45 -8.71 -2.86
CA CYS A 27 13.72 -7.28 -2.83
C CYS A 27 12.39 -6.61 -3.14
N SER A 28 11.48 -6.62 -2.16
CA SER A 28 10.30 -5.79 -2.21
C SER A 28 10.84 -4.39 -2.00
N LYS A 29 10.88 -3.61 -3.07
CA LYS A 29 10.95 -2.15 -3.00
C LYS A 29 9.69 -1.65 -2.30
N HIS A 30 9.52 -1.96 -1.02
CA HIS A 30 8.50 -1.34 -0.20
C HIS A 30 9.08 0.00 0.22
N HIS A 31 8.69 1.06 -0.48
CA HIS A 31 9.17 2.43 -0.24
C HIS A 31 8.58 3.04 1.05
N GLY A 32 8.13 2.22 2.01
CA GLY A 32 7.43 2.64 3.21
C GLY A 32 6.02 3.20 2.96
N ASN A 33 5.62 3.41 1.70
CA ASN A 33 4.32 3.93 1.31
C ASN A 33 3.64 3.02 0.26
N PRO A 34 2.65 2.18 0.67
CA PRO A 34 1.93 1.28 -0.24
C PRO A 34 1.20 1.99 -1.40
N ALA A 35 0.90 3.29 -1.26
CA ALA A 35 0.29 4.06 -2.34
C ALA A 35 1.29 4.30 -3.49
N ASN A 36 2.57 4.57 -3.18
CA ASN A 36 3.63 4.71 -4.17
C ASN A 36 3.89 3.38 -4.89
N ASP A 37 3.94 2.27 -4.13
CA ASP A 37 4.10 0.93 -4.69
C ASP A 37 2.97 0.61 -5.68
N LEU A 38 1.72 1.02 -5.37
CA LEU A 38 0.58 0.83 -6.28
C LEU A 38 0.67 1.68 -7.55
N VAL A 39 1.17 2.93 -7.47
CA VAL A 39 1.45 3.75 -8.66
C VAL A 39 2.49 3.08 -9.55
N GLU A 40 3.53 2.46 -8.98
CA GLU A 40 4.51 1.71 -9.75
C GLU A 40 3.87 0.51 -10.48
N ILE A 41 3.04 -0.27 -9.79
CA ILE A 41 2.31 -1.41 -10.37
C ILE A 41 1.38 -0.96 -11.51
N ILE A 42 0.64 0.13 -11.32
CA ILE A 42 -0.22 0.72 -12.35
C ILE A 42 0.60 1.05 -13.61
N ASN A 43 1.74 1.72 -13.41
CA ASN A 43 2.60 2.13 -14.50
C ASN A 43 3.27 0.94 -15.19
N GLN A 44 3.72 -0.08 -14.46
CA GLN A 44 4.25 -1.31 -15.04
C GLN A 44 3.19 -2.04 -15.88
N ASN A 45 1.93 -2.09 -15.42
CA ASN A 45 0.83 -2.68 -16.19
C ASN A 45 0.55 -1.90 -17.49
N ARG A 46 0.54 -0.57 -17.41
CA ARG A 46 0.32 0.31 -18.57
C ARG A 46 1.43 0.20 -19.60
N THR A 47 2.69 0.25 -19.18
CA THR A 47 3.84 0.16 -20.10
C THR A 47 3.97 -1.23 -20.72
N ALA A 48 3.60 -2.30 -20.02
CA ALA A 48 3.49 -3.64 -20.61
C ALA A 48 2.45 -3.72 -21.74
N GLN A 49 1.49 -2.79 -21.78
CA GLN A 49 0.50 -2.64 -22.86
C GLN A 49 0.86 -1.50 -23.84
N LYS A 50 2.10 -1.01 -23.82
CA LYS A 50 2.60 0.10 -24.66
C LYS A 50 1.82 1.41 -24.46
N LEU A 51 1.25 1.61 -23.28
CA LEU A 51 0.66 2.88 -22.88
C LEU A 51 1.71 3.72 -22.15
N GLU A 52 1.54 5.04 -22.20
CA GLU A 52 2.42 5.98 -21.53
C GLU A 52 2.37 5.81 -20.01
N ARG A 53 3.54 6.01 -19.39
CA ARG A 53 3.69 6.09 -17.94
C ARG A 53 3.00 7.36 -17.45
N LEU A 54 2.19 7.24 -16.42
CA LEU A 54 1.53 8.35 -15.75
C LEU A 54 2.45 8.99 -14.73
N ASN A 55 2.36 10.31 -14.61
CA ASN A 55 3.04 11.07 -13.56
C ASN A 55 2.30 10.93 -12.23
N ASP A 56 3.05 10.69 -11.16
CA ASP A 56 2.47 10.64 -9.81
C ASP A 56 2.21 12.07 -9.32
N SER A 57 0.95 12.38 -9.04
CA SER A 57 0.53 13.70 -8.56
C SER A 57 0.16 13.62 -7.08
N PRO A 58 0.91 14.30 -6.18
CA PRO A 58 0.64 14.25 -4.75
C PRO A 58 -0.69 14.91 -4.38
N GLY A 59 -1.09 15.98 -5.10
CA GLY A 59 -2.41 16.59 -4.93
C GLY A 59 -3.54 15.63 -5.28
N LEU A 60 -3.40 14.94 -6.42
CA LEU A 60 -4.38 13.94 -6.84
C LEU A 60 -4.42 12.74 -5.87
N GLY A 61 -3.26 12.31 -5.36
CA GLY A 61 -3.17 11.27 -4.32
C GLY A 61 -3.86 11.68 -3.03
N CYS A 62 -3.64 12.90 -2.55
CA CYS A 62 -4.31 13.40 -1.35
C CYS A 62 -5.83 13.45 -1.55
N MET A 63 -6.30 13.93 -2.70
CA MET A 63 -7.74 13.95 -3.01
C MET A 63 -8.33 12.54 -3.03
N ALA A 64 -7.59 11.55 -3.57
CA ALA A 64 -7.99 10.15 -3.54
C ALA A 64 -8.16 9.64 -2.10
N LEU A 65 -7.23 9.99 -1.20
CA LEU A 65 -7.30 9.64 0.23
C LEU A 65 -8.50 10.30 0.92
N GLN A 66 -8.75 11.58 0.69
CA GLN A 66 -9.91 12.30 1.23
C GLN A 66 -11.22 11.66 0.78
N TYR A 67 -11.30 11.28 -0.50
CA TYR A 67 -12.48 10.60 -1.04
C TYR A 67 -12.75 9.27 -0.31
N VAL A 68 -11.73 8.44 -0.09
CA VAL A 68 -11.94 7.16 0.61
C VAL A 68 -12.17 7.29 2.12
N GLU A 69 -11.77 8.39 2.74
CA GLU A 69 -12.14 8.68 4.12
C GLU A 69 -13.67 8.80 4.30
N LEU A 70 -14.39 9.29 3.27
CA LEU A 70 -15.85 9.37 3.26
C LEU A 70 -16.56 8.03 3.09
N CYS A 71 -15.87 6.98 2.63
CA CYS A 71 -16.48 5.66 2.38
C CYS A 71 -16.54 4.78 3.65
N LYS A 72 -16.23 5.36 4.82
CA LYS A 72 -16.22 4.65 6.12
C LYS A 72 -17.51 3.88 6.37
N GLY A 73 -17.39 2.59 6.63
CA GLY A 73 -18.52 1.69 6.92
C GLY A 73 -19.22 1.11 5.69
N ASN A 74 -18.86 1.54 4.48
CA ASN A 74 -19.51 1.12 3.23
C ASN A 74 -18.62 0.22 2.39
N CYS A 75 -18.15 -0.87 2.99
CA CYS A 75 -17.43 -1.93 2.28
C CYS A 75 -18.25 -3.21 2.26
N SER A 76 -18.65 -3.65 1.06
CA SER A 76 -19.31 -4.94 0.87
C SER A 76 -18.29 -6.05 0.53
N GLY A 77 -18.64 -7.30 0.78
CA GLY A 77 -17.78 -8.48 0.59
C GLY A 77 -17.23 -8.67 -0.83
N ASN A 78 -17.87 -8.07 -1.85
CA ASN A 78 -17.41 -8.13 -3.24
C ASN A 78 -16.46 -6.98 -3.62
N SER A 79 -15.79 -6.36 -2.63
CA SER A 79 -14.97 -5.16 -2.80
C SER A 79 -15.72 -3.99 -3.43
N ALA A 80 -17.05 -4.00 -3.30
CA ALA A 80 -17.90 -2.90 -3.75
C ALA A 80 -17.91 -1.83 -2.67
N VAL A 81 -17.64 -0.59 -3.10
CA VAL A 81 -17.61 0.57 -2.23
C VAL A 81 -18.75 1.49 -2.61
N ASN A 82 -19.51 1.94 -1.62
CA ASN A 82 -20.48 3.01 -1.79
C ASN A 82 -20.03 4.22 -0.98
N CYS A 83 -19.17 5.04 -1.58
CA CYS A 83 -18.83 6.34 -1.01
C CYS A 83 -20.04 7.24 -1.17
N LYS A 84 -20.46 7.96 -0.13
CA LYS A 84 -21.44 9.05 -0.33
C LYS A 84 -20.67 10.18 -1.03
N PRO A 85 -20.88 10.44 -2.33
CA PRO A 85 -20.21 11.57 -2.96
C PRO A 85 -20.69 12.86 -2.27
N PRO A 86 -19.85 13.91 -2.22
CA PRO A 86 -20.32 15.23 -1.85
C PRO A 86 -21.46 15.66 -2.81
N THR A 87 -22.34 16.54 -2.32
CA THR A 87 -23.35 17.19 -3.18
C THR A 87 -22.72 18.20 -4.14
N ASP A 88 -21.55 18.71 -3.76
CA ASP A 88 -20.77 19.72 -4.47
C ASP A 88 -19.70 19.03 -5.35
N ASP A 89 -19.03 19.79 -6.24
CA ASP A 89 -18.04 19.22 -7.15
C ASP A 89 -16.90 18.53 -6.37
N PHE A 90 -16.51 17.34 -6.81
CA PHE A 90 -15.46 16.53 -6.23
C PHE A 90 -14.16 17.32 -6.04
N THR A 91 -13.84 18.18 -7.01
CA THR A 91 -12.63 18.99 -6.98
C THR A 91 -12.73 20.14 -5.98
N GLU A 92 -13.87 20.84 -5.93
CA GLU A 92 -14.14 21.95 -5.01
C GLU A 92 -14.07 21.54 -3.53
N VAL A 93 -14.48 20.31 -3.22
CA VAL A 93 -14.47 19.80 -1.84
C VAL A 93 -13.08 19.32 -1.42
N PHE A 94 -12.38 18.57 -2.28
CA PHE A 94 -11.14 17.89 -1.86
C PHE A 94 -9.87 18.66 -2.18
N ALA A 95 -9.83 19.45 -3.24
CA ALA A 95 -8.62 20.19 -3.61
C ALA A 95 -8.17 21.16 -2.50
N PRO A 96 -9.05 21.99 -1.89
CA PRO A 96 -8.63 22.90 -0.81
C PRO A 96 -8.16 22.15 0.45
N ASN A 97 -8.78 21.03 0.79
CA ASN A 97 -8.37 20.19 1.93
C ASN A 97 -6.98 19.56 1.75
N CYS A 98 -6.56 19.43 0.49
CA CYS A 98 -5.25 18.97 0.09
C CYS A 98 -4.31 20.13 -0.25
N GLY A 99 -4.66 21.38 0.07
CA GLY A 99 -3.85 22.55 -0.29
C GLY A 99 -3.53 22.60 -1.78
N VAL A 100 -4.38 22.05 -2.64
CA VAL A 100 -4.21 22.16 -4.09
C VAL A 100 -4.66 23.55 -4.51
N GLU A 101 -3.78 24.27 -5.20
CA GLU A 101 -4.11 25.57 -5.75
C GLU A 101 -5.26 25.44 -6.74
N LEU A 102 -6.39 26.10 -6.46
CA LEU A 102 -7.58 26.12 -7.33
C LEU A 102 -7.27 26.33 -8.84
N PRO A 103 -6.40 27.27 -9.26
CA PRO A 103 -6.10 27.46 -10.68
C PRO A 103 -5.36 26.29 -11.34
N THR A 104 -4.85 25.34 -10.55
CA THR A 104 -4.12 24.16 -11.04
C THR A 104 -4.99 22.91 -11.10
N ILE A 105 -6.28 23.00 -10.77
CA ILE A 105 -7.17 21.84 -10.84
C ILE A 105 -7.30 21.38 -12.30
N GLY A 106 -6.82 20.17 -12.58
CA GLY A 106 -7.00 19.51 -13.87
C GLY A 106 -8.34 18.76 -13.96
N THR A 107 -8.66 18.25 -15.14
CA THR A 107 -9.87 17.41 -15.30
C THR A 107 -9.59 15.99 -14.81
N ILE A 108 -10.41 15.49 -13.88
CA ILE A 108 -10.40 14.08 -13.47
C ILE A 108 -11.04 13.25 -14.58
N THR A 109 -10.26 12.35 -15.17
CA THR A 109 -10.66 11.53 -16.32
C THR A 109 -11.09 10.12 -15.92
N GLY A 110 -10.88 9.73 -14.67
CA GLY A 110 -11.33 8.44 -14.17
C GLY A 110 -11.01 8.23 -12.71
N HIS A 111 -11.74 7.30 -12.10
CA HIS A 111 -11.43 6.82 -10.77
C HIS A 111 -11.71 5.33 -10.66
N ILE A 112 -10.98 4.65 -9.78
CA ILE A 112 -11.20 3.26 -9.41
C ILE A 112 -11.13 3.19 -7.90
N VAL A 113 -12.19 2.67 -7.26
CA VAL A 113 -12.27 2.54 -5.81
C VAL A 113 -12.64 1.12 -5.44
N GLY A 114 -12.01 0.60 -4.40
CA GLY A 114 -12.27 -0.72 -3.88
C GLY A 114 -11.95 -0.81 -2.40
N CYS A 115 -12.47 -1.85 -1.75
CA CYS A 115 -12.22 -2.09 -0.34
C CYS A 115 -12.03 -3.57 -0.04
N GLN A 116 -11.44 -3.84 1.11
CA GLN A 116 -11.28 -5.19 1.65
C GLN A 116 -11.34 -5.17 3.17
N LEU A 117 -11.93 -6.20 3.79
CA LEU A 117 -12.03 -6.29 5.25
C LEU A 117 -10.66 -6.37 5.96
N LYS A 118 -9.66 -6.92 5.28
CA LYS A 118 -8.28 -7.02 5.77
C LYS A 118 -7.35 -6.25 4.85
N TYR A 119 -6.26 -5.75 5.42
CA TYR A 119 -5.19 -5.13 4.64
C TYR A 119 -4.72 -6.12 3.57
N THR A 120 -4.56 -5.60 2.36
CA THR A 120 -4.14 -6.35 1.18
C THR A 120 -2.97 -5.60 0.57
N GLU A 121 -1.86 -6.30 0.35
CA GLU A 121 -0.66 -5.70 -0.25
C GLU A 121 -0.95 -5.13 -1.64
N PRO A 122 -0.20 -4.11 -2.10
CA PRO A 122 -0.48 -3.37 -3.34
C PRO A 122 -0.72 -4.25 -4.58
N SER A 123 0.07 -5.30 -4.79
CA SER A 123 -0.07 -6.21 -5.94
C SER A 123 -1.40 -6.98 -5.94
N LEU A 124 -1.81 -7.48 -4.77
CA LEU A 124 -3.08 -8.17 -4.58
C LEU A 124 -4.25 -7.19 -4.64
N ALA A 125 -4.08 -5.98 -4.11
CA ALA A 125 -5.10 -4.92 -4.19
C ALA A 125 -5.34 -4.51 -5.65
N PHE A 126 -4.27 -4.36 -6.44
CA PHE A 126 -4.37 -4.08 -7.87
C PHE A 126 -5.20 -5.13 -8.59
N ALA A 127 -4.87 -6.41 -8.46
CA ALA A 127 -5.50 -7.49 -9.22
C ALA A 127 -6.93 -7.83 -8.74
N ASN A 128 -7.13 -7.91 -7.42
CA ASN A 128 -8.36 -8.50 -6.86
C ASN A 128 -9.36 -7.46 -6.35
N VAL A 129 -8.91 -6.24 -6.05
CA VAL A 129 -9.75 -5.19 -5.45
C VAL A 129 -10.06 -4.09 -6.46
N LEU A 130 -9.05 -3.58 -7.16
CA LEU A 130 -9.16 -2.41 -8.03
C LEU A 130 -9.45 -2.77 -9.49
N VAL A 131 -8.68 -3.66 -10.10
CA VAL A 131 -8.76 -4.00 -11.53
C VAL A 131 -9.33 -5.41 -11.73
N LYS A 132 -10.47 -5.65 -11.09
CA LYS A 132 -11.11 -6.99 -11.06
C LYS A 132 -12.02 -7.27 -12.25
N ASP A 133 -12.39 -6.25 -13.02
CA ASP A 133 -13.37 -6.36 -14.10
C ASP A 133 -12.99 -5.57 -15.35
N LYS A 134 -13.72 -5.79 -16.45
CA LYS A 134 -13.46 -5.12 -17.74
C LYS A 134 -13.64 -3.60 -17.65
N LYS A 135 -14.52 -3.12 -16.76
CA LYS A 135 -14.81 -1.69 -16.59
C LYS A 135 -13.62 -0.97 -15.98
N SER A 136 -13.14 -1.44 -14.84
CA SER A 136 -11.92 -0.94 -14.18
C SER A 136 -10.69 -1.07 -15.08
N LEU A 137 -10.56 -2.18 -15.82
CA LEU A 137 -9.48 -2.34 -16.80
C LEU A 137 -9.55 -1.31 -17.94
N SER A 138 -10.76 -0.98 -18.42
CA SER A 138 -10.96 0.07 -19.43
C SER A 138 -10.59 1.46 -18.90
N VAL A 139 -10.92 1.77 -17.64
CA VAL A 139 -10.51 3.02 -16.99
C VAL A 139 -8.99 3.08 -16.89
N LEU A 140 -8.33 2.01 -16.42
CA LEU A 140 -6.87 1.95 -16.31
C LEU A 140 -6.15 2.17 -17.65
N ARG A 141 -6.71 1.63 -18.74
CA ARG A 141 -6.12 1.66 -20.09
C ARG A 141 -6.47 2.90 -20.90
N ASN A 142 -7.22 3.84 -20.35
CA ASN A 142 -7.55 5.05 -21.06
C ASN A 142 -6.26 5.84 -21.39
N LYS A 143 -6.14 6.25 -22.65
CA LYS A 143 -4.99 6.98 -23.20
C LYS A 143 -5.04 8.47 -22.87
N SER A 144 -6.20 9.01 -22.48
CA SER A 144 -6.32 10.40 -22.08
C SER A 144 -5.62 10.71 -20.75
N HIS A 145 -5.29 9.69 -19.96
CA HIS A 145 -4.65 9.86 -18.66
C HIS A 145 -3.19 10.27 -18.84
N SER A 146 -2.79 11.32 -18.14
CA SER A 146 -1.40 11.82 -18.04
C SER A 146 -0.87 11.77 -16.60
N GLU A 147 -1.75 11.81 -15.59
CA GLU A 147 -1.38 11.74 -14.18
C GLU A 147 -2.20 10.68 -13.42
N VAL A 148 -1.65 10.24 -12.29
CA VAL A 148 -2.26 9.30 -11.37
C VAL A 148 -2.01 9.74 -9.93
N GLY A 149 -3.00 9.54 -9.07
CA GLY A 149 -2.88 9.70 -7.63
C GLY A 149 -3.55 8.53 -6.91
N VAL A 150 -2.91 8.01 -5.87
CA VAL A 150 -3.42 6.88 -5.09
C VAL A 150 -3.62 7.28 -3.63
N GLY A 151 -4.75 6.89 -3.05
CA GLY A 151 -5.04 6.99 -1.62
C GLY A 151 -5.36 5.62 -1.01
N LEU A 152 -4.86 5.40 0.20
CA LEU A 152 -5.11 4.22 1.03
C LEU A 152 -5.51 4.66 2.44
N ILE A 153 -6.62 4.16 2.96
CA ILE A 153 -6.98 4.31 4.37
C ILE A 153 -7.45 3.00 4.98
N GLY A 154 -6.99 2.71 6.19
CA GLY A 154 -7.49 1.62 7.02
C GLY A 154 -8.20 2.18 8.25
N PHE A 155 -9.35 1.62 8.60
CA PHE A 155 -10.06 2.00 9.83
C PHE A 155 -9.76 1.00 10.96
N HIS A 156 -9.67 1.48 12.19
CA HIS A 156 -9.45 0.60 13.34
C HIS A 156 -10.58 -0.43 13.46
N LYS A 157 -10.22 -1.73 13.45
CA LYS A 157 -11.17 -2.86 13.40
C LYS A 157 -12.16 -2.80 12.23
N GLY A 158 -11.77 -2.15 11.14
CA GLY A 158 -12.60 -1.94 9.96
C GLY A 158 -11.87 -2.25 8.65
N PRO A 159 -12.57 -2.11 7.52
CA PRO A 159 -12.02 -2.37 6.21
C PRO A 159 -10.95 -1.35 5.82
N PHE A 160 -10.16 -1.74 4.83
CA PHE A 160 -9.19 -0.93 4.11
C PHE A 160 -9.81 -0.50 2.78
N PHE A 161 -9.56 0.74 2.39
CA PHE A 161 -10.07 1.33 1.16
C PHE A 161 -8.91 1.85 0.33
N TRP A 162 -9.00 1.58 -0.96
CA TRP A 162 -8.09 2.07 -1.98
C TRP A 162 -8.87 2.95 -2.95
N CYS A 163 -8.29 4.08 -3.33
CA CYS A 163 -8.76 4.88 -4.44
C CYS A 163 -7.60 5.25 -5.35
N VAL A 164 -7.84 5.12 -6.64
CA VAL A 164 -6.98 5.60 -7.71
C VAL A 164 -7.75 6.67 -8.46
N LEU A 165 -7.17 7.85 -8.58
CA LEU A 165 -7.66 8.94 -9.42
C LEU A 165 -6.72 9.11 -10.62
N PHE A 166 -7.32 9.43 -11.76
CA PHE A 166 -6.63 9.72 -13.01
C PHE A 166 -7.03 11.11 -13.50
N SER A 167 -6.08 11.84 -14.07
CA SER A 167 -6.34 13.13 -14.72
C SER A 167 -5.69 13.18 -16.11
N ASN A 168 -6.09 14.16 -16.91
CA ASN A 168 -5.39 14.58 -18.13
C ASN A 168 -4.63 15.91 -17.92
N GLY A 169 -4.25 16.21 -16.67
CA GLY A 169 -3.57 17.44 -16.31
C GLY A 169 -2.15 17.55 -16.88
N GLY A 170 -1.59 18.75 -16.81
CA GLY A 170 -0.22 19.01 -17.26
C GLY A 170 0.79 18.63 -16.18
N THR A 171 1.80 17.86 -16.56
CA THR A 171 2.89 17.47 -15.66
C THR A 171 3.50 18.69 -14.98
N ASN A 172 3.47 18.73 -13.65
CA ASN A 172 3.95 19.83 -12.80
C ASN A 172 3.16 21.15 -12.88
N SER A 173 2.02 21.18 -13.57
CA SER A 173 1.14 22.36 -13.63
C SER A 173 -0.27 22.09 -13.12
N SER A 174 -0.63 20.82 -12.89
CA SER A 174 -1.91 20.44 -12.30
C SER A 174 -1.80 19.81 -10.91
N PHE A 175 -2.84 20.03 -10.11
CA PHE A 175 -2.94 19.59 -8.72
C PHE A 175 -1.71 19.99 -7.88
N VAL A 176 -1.21 21.20 -8.13
CA VAL A 176 -0.03 21.76 -7.46
C VAL A 176 -0.39 22.09 -6.03
N LEU A 177 0.47 21.69 -5.10
CA LEU A 177 0.29 21.95 -3.68
C LEU A 177 0.83 23.33 -3.31
N GLU A 178 0.04 24.12 -2.58
CA GLU A 178 0.42 25.36 -1.93
C GLU A 178 1.68 25.12 -1.06
N ASP A 179 2.57 26.10 -1.02
CA ASP A 179 3.83 26.07 -0.26
C ASP A 179 4.63 24.76 -0.45
N ARG A 180 4.66 24.24 -1.69
CA ARG A 180 5.37 23.01 -2.09
C ARG A 180 4.93 21.75 -1.34
N GLY A 181 3.72 21.74 -0.77
CA GLY A 181 3.17 20.57 -0.09
C GLY A 181 3.56 20.43 1.39
N GLU A 182 4.18 21.44 1.99
CA GLU A 182 4.50 21.44 3.44
C GLU A 182 3.24 21.51 4.33
N GLY A 183 2.10 21.96 3.78
CA GLY A 183 0.84 22.12 4.50
C GLY A 183 0.02 20.85 4.73
N ILE A 184 0.24 19.77 3.97
CA ILE A 184 -0.62 18.58 4.00
C ILE A 184 -0.04 17.54 4.97
N LYS A 185 -0.21 17.76 6.27
CA LYS A 185 0.16 16.73 7.25
C LYS A 185 -0.75 15.51 7.14
N GLN A 186 -0.21 14.40 6.65
CA GLN A 186 -0.87 13.10 6.58
C GLN A 186 -1.15 12.54 7.99
N LYS A 187 -2.32 12.86 8.56
CA LYS A 187 -2.72 12.40 9.90
C LYS A 187 -3.27 10.97 9.93
N LYS A 188 -3.86 10.51 8.82
CA LYS A 188 -4.49 9.19 8.67
C LYS A 188 -4.30 8.68 7.25
N GLY A 189 -4.22 7.37 7.09
CA GLY A 189 -4.01 6.77 5.78
C GLY A 189 -2.73 7.29 5.12
N CYS A 190 -2.62 7.03 3.82
CA CYS A 190 -1.42 7.22 3.02
C CYS A 190 -1.79 7.58 1.59
N TYR A 191 -1.08 8.51 0.98
CA TYR A 191 -1.28 8.85 -0.43
C TYR A 191 0.02 8.89 -1.22
N SER A 192 -0.06 8.72 -2.54
CA SER A 192 1.11 8.68 -3.42
C SER A 192 1.72 10.08 -3.65
N GLY A 193 2.97 10.14 -4.09
CA GLY A 193 3.71 11.40 -4.26
C GLY A 193 4.10 12.11 -2.94
N SER A 194 3.65 11.59 -1.79
CA SER A 194 4.05 12.08 -0.47
C SER A 194 5.45 11.61 -0.10
N ALA A 195 6.25 12.52 0.48
CA ALA A 195 7.56 12.20 1.05
C ALA A 195 7.47 11.48 2.40
N PHE A 196 6.28 11.43 3.02
CA PHE A 196 6.10 10.86 4.34
C PHE A 196 5.84 9.33 4.26
N PRO A 197 6.46 8.52 5.13
CA PRO A 197 6.12 7.11 5.22
C PRO A 197 4.66 6.94 5.61
N CYS A 198 4.06 5.85 5.16
CA CYS A 198 2.67 5.55 5.47
C CYS A 198 2.51 5.38 6.99
N ASN A 199 1.55 6.08 7.59
CA ASN A 199 1.17 5.91 9.00
C ASN A 199 0.40 4.58 9.16
N ALA A 200 1.05 3.47 8.78
CA ALA A 200 0.65 2.15 9.22
C ALA A 200 1.01 2.06 10.70
N GLY A 201 0.04 1.72 11.55
CA GLY A 201 0.31 1.29 12.91
C GLY A 201 1.49 0.33 12.87
N HIS A 202 2.58 0.73 13.51
CA HIS A 202 3.91 0.13 13.47
C HIS A 202 3.84 -1.40 13.29
N ARG A 203 4.39 -1.92 12.19
CA ARG A 203 4.44 -3.36 11.86
C ARG A 203 5.42 -4.06 12.82
N SER A 204 5.05 -4.15 14.10
CA SER A 204 5.86 -4.71 15.19
C SER A 204 6.06 -6.23 15.08
N ALA A 205 5.26 -6.91 14.25
CA ALA A 205 5.28 -8.36 14.13
C ALA A 205 6.63 -8.96 13.67
N MET A 206 7.42 -8.24 12.88
CA MET A 206 8.75 -8.73 12.48
C MET A 206 9.78 -8.66 13.63
N LEU A 207 9.75 -7.59 14.42
CA LEU A 207 10.66 -7.44 15.57
C LEU A 207 10.36 -8.46 16.66
N PHE A 208 9.09 -8.75 16.93
CA PHE A 208 8.70 -9.77 17.91
C PHE A 208 9.21 -11.17 17.54
N ASN A 209 9.11 -11.56 16.26
CA ASN A 209 9.62 -12.87 15.82
C ASN A 209 11.15 -12.96 15.93
N TYR A 210 11.87 -11.87 15.65
CA TYR A 210 13.32 -11.82 15.80
C TYR A 210 13.76 -11.92 17.27
N ILE A 211 13.09 -11.18 18.16
CA ILE A 211 13.36 -11.21 19.62
C ILE A 211 13.09 -12.60 20.20
N ILE A 212 11.97 -13.23 19.84
CA ILE A 212 11.64 -14.59 20.30
C ILE A 212 12.72 -15.57 19.82
N THR A 213 13.11 -15.50 18.55
CA THR A 213 14.13 -16.41 18.00
C THR A 213 15.49 -16.24 18.69
N PHE A 214 15.93 -14.99 18.91
CA PHE A 214 17.18 -14.71 19.65
C PHE A 214 17.12 -15.17 21.10
N SER A 215 15.98 -15.02 21.76
CA SER A 215 15.80 -15.47 23.14
C SER A 215 15.89 -17.00 23.28
N TYR A 216 15.33 -17.76 22.32
CA TYR A 216 15.46 -19.21 22.29
C TYR A 216 16.90 -19.66 22.07
N LEU A 217 17.62 -19.04 21.12
CA LEU A 217 19.03 -19.34 20.86
C LEU A 217 19.91 -19.05 22.08
N PHE A 218 19.66 -17.95 22.79
CA PHE A 218 20.41 -17.58 23.99
C PHE A 218 20.18 -18.56 25.14
N ILE A 219 18.93 -18.99 25.37
CA ILE A 219 18.60 -19.99 26.39
C ILE A 219 19.24 -21.35 26.06
N SER A 220 19.21 -21.77 24.80
CA SER A 220 19.87 -23.00 24.36
C SER A 220 21.39 -22.97 24.57
N LEU A 221 22.03 -21.81 24.34
CA LEU A 221 23.46 -21.63 24.58
C LEU A 221 23.81 -21.68 26.08
N LEU A 222 23.00 -21.04 26.93
CA LEU A 222 23.18 -21.09 28.39
C LEU A 222 23.03 -22.52 28.94
N ASN A 223 22.06 -23.29 28.45
CA ASN A 223 21.88 -24.68 28.85
C ASN A 223 23.08 -25.57 28.46
N GLN A 224 23.71 -25.31 27.31
CA GLN A 224 24.92 -26.03 26.89
C GLN A 224 26.11 -25.72 27.81
N ILE A 225 26.27 -24.46 28.25
CA ILE A 225 27.34 -24.04 29.16
C ILE A 225 27.15 -24.59 30.58
N TRP A 226 25.92 -24.76 31.04
CA TRP A 226 25.62 -25.27 32.38
C TRP A 226 25.72 -26.81 32.51
N LEU A 227 25.75 -27.52 31.38
CA LEU A 227 25.83 -28.99 31.32
C LEU A 227 27.24 -29.51 30.99
N THR A 228 28.22 -28.62 30.87
CA THR A 228 29.68 -28.90 30.80
C THR A 228 30.37 -28.53 32.10
#